data_AF-A0A7X8B4D9-F1
#
_entry.id   AF-A0A7X8B4D9-F1
#
_cell.length_a   1.000
_cell.length_b   1.000
_cell.length_c   1.000
_cell.angle_alpha   90.00
_cell.angle_beta   90.00
_cell.angle_gamma   90.00
#
_symmetry.space_group_name_H-M   'P 1'
#
loop_
_entity.id
_entity.type
_entity.pdbx_description
1 polymer ?
#
loop_
_entity_poly.entity_id
_entity_poly.type
_entity_poly.pdbx_seq_one_letter_code
_entity_poly.pdbx_strand_id
1 'polypeptide(L)' 'MRSLQIFIGLVIGWVGFLQISENPVPSSTALLVGGFLILAGIDHLFEIHNK' A
#
# COMPACT_ATOMS: atom_id res chain seq x y z
N MET A 1 14.58 0.45 -5.11
CA MET A 1 13.74 -0.75 -5.35
C MET A 1 12.27 -0.31 -5.31
N ARG A 2 11.70 0.15 -6.43
CA ARG A 2 10.37 0.82 -6.45
C ARG A 2 9.21 -0.18 -6.51
N SER A 3 9.38 -1.26 -7.26
CA SER A 3 8.49 -2.43 -7.24
C SER A 3 8.35 -3.04 -5.84
N LEU A 4 9.40 -2.97 -5.03
CA LEU A 4 9.39 -3.42 -3.63
C LEU A 4 8.43 -2.57 -2.78
N GLN A 5 8.35 -1.25 -2.99
CA GLN A 5 7.48 -0.37 -2.23
C GLN A 5 5.99 -0.64 -2.54
N ILE A 6 5.67 -0.87 -3.82
CA ILE A 6 4.32 -1.28 -4.25
C ILE A 6 3.98 -2.65 -3.65
N PHE A 7 4.92 -3.59 -3.68
CA PHE A 7 4.74 -4.92 -3.10
C PHE A 7 4.52 -4.86 -1.58
N ILE A 8 5.30 -4.05 -0.86
CA ILE A 8 5.13 -3.82 0.58
C ILE A 8 3.74 -3.22 0.86
N GLY A 9 3.31 -2.21 0.09
CA GLY A 9 1.97 -1.63 0.23
C GLY A 9 0.85 -2.66 0.02
N LEU A 10 0.98 -3.53 -0.98
CA LEU A 10 0.07 -4.65 -1.24
C LEU A 10 0.00 -5.64 -0.06
N VAL A 11 1.15 -6.03 0.48
CA VAL A 11 1.21 -6.97 1.61
C VAL A 11 0.58 -6.36 2.86
N ILE A 12 0.89 -5.10 3.18
CA ILE A 12 0.31 -4.40 4.33
C ILE A 12 -1.21 -4.26 4.19
N GLY A 13 -1.68 -3.86 3.00
CA GLY A 13 -3.11 -3.75 2.71
C GLY A 13 -3.82 -5.11 2.83
N TRP A 14 -3.22 -6.18 2.31
CA TRP A 14 -3.78 -7.53 2.39
C TRP A 14 -3.89 -8.04 3.84
N VAL A 15 -2.84 -7.87 4.64
CA VAL A 15 -2.86 -8.25 6.07
C VAL A 15 -3.89 -7.42 6.84
N GLY A 16 -3.95 -6.10 6.59
CA GLY A 16 -4.96 -5.22 7.16
C GLY A 16 -6.38 -5.68 6.85
N PHE A 17 -6.65 -6.07 5.60
CA PHE A 17 -7.94 -6.62 5.19
C PHE A 17 -8.31 -7.90 5.92
N LEU A 18 -7.37 -8.85 6.04
CA LEU A 18 -7.62 -10.12 6.73
C LEU A 18 -7.94 -9.94 8.23
N GLN A 19 -7.33 -8.95 8.87
CA GLN A 19 -7.50 -8.70 10.31
C GLN A 19 -8.67 -7.75 10.64
N ILE A 20 -9.40 -7.24 9.64
CA ILE A 20 -10.42 -6.20 9.86
C ILE A 20 -11.58 -6.66 10.74
N SER A 21 -11.86 -7.97 10.75
CA SER A 21 -12.89 -8.57 11.59
C SER A 21 -12.50 -8.62 13.06
N GLU A 22 -11.20 -8.65 13.38
CA GLU A 22 -10.70 -8.76 14.75
C GLU A 22 -10.38 -7.38 15.33
N ASN A 23 -9.72 -6.53 14.53
CA ASN A 23 -9.24 -5.22 14.97
C ASN A 23 -9.50 -4.14 13.90
N PRO A 24 -10.73 -3.60 13.83
CA PRO A 24 -11.16 -2.77 12.70
C PRO A 24 -10.37 -1.45 12.55
N VAL A 25 -9.98 -0.82 13.66
CA VAL A 25 -9.24 0.47 13.65
C VAL A 25 -7.81 0.32 13.11
N PRO A 26 -6.94 -0.54 13.67
CA PRO A 26 -5.60 -0.72 13.13
C PRO A 26 -5.62 -1.34 11.72
N SER A 27 -6.57 -2.23 11.41
CA SER A 27 -6.75 -2.78 10.06
C SER A 27 -7.11 -1.72 9.02
N SER A 28 -8.03 -0.81 9.35
CA SER A 28 -8.38 0.30 8.46
C SER A 28 -7.19 1.23 8.25
N THR A 29 -6.39 1.46 9.29
CA THR A 29 -5.17 2.25 9.19
C THR A 29 -4.14 1.56 8.29
N ALA A 30 -3.96 0.24 8.43
CA ALA A 30 -3.07 -0.55 7.58
C ALA A 30 -3.52 -0.52 6.11
N LEU A 31 -4.82 -0.58 5.84
CA LEU A 31 -5.37 -0.43 4.50
C LEU A 31 -5.07 0.95 3.89
N LEU A 32 -5.25 2.02 4.66
CA LEU A 32 -4.94 3.38 4.22
C LEU A 32 -3.45 3.56 3.93
N VAL A 33 -2.59 3.09 4.83
CA VAL A 33 -1.12 3.15 4.66
C VAL A 33 -0.67 2.31 3.48
N GLY A 34 -1.20 1.10 3.33
CA GLY A 34 -0.91 0.22 2.20
C GLY A 34 -1.30 0.85 0.87
N GLY A 35 -2.51 1.41 0.79
CA GLY A 35 -2.99 2.14 -0.39
C GLY A 35 -2.12 3.34 -0.74
N PHE A 36 -1.72 4.13 0.26
CA PHE A 36 -0.83 5.28 0.06
C PHE A 36 0.54 4.86 -0.48
N LEU A 37 1.13 3.78 0.06
CA LEU A 37 2.42 3.26 -0.41
C LEU A 37 2.37 2.79 -1.87
N ILE A 38 1.26 2.17 -2.28
CA ILE A 38 1.03 1.75 -3.66
C ILE A 38 0.94 2.98 -4.56
N LEU A 39 0.12 3.97 -4.19
CA LEU A 39 -0.04 5.21 -4.97
C LEU A 39 1.28 5.98 -5.10
N ALA A 40 2.03 6.15 -4.02
CA ALA A 40 3.34 6.81 -4.04
C ALA A 40 4.35 6.06 -4.93
N GLY A 41 4.31 4.73 -4.92
CA GLY A 41 5.14 3.92 -5.81
C GLY A 41 4.78 4.07 -7.29
N ILE A 42 3.48 4.16 -7.60
CA ILE A 42 2.97 4.33 -8.96
C ILE A 42 3.25 5.74 -9.48
N ASP A 43 2.98 6.78 -8.68
CA ASP A 43 3.21 8.19 -9.05
C ASP A 43 4.67 8.42 -9.47
N HIS A 44 5.60 7.86 -8.70
CA HIS A 44 7.02 7.93 -9.02
C HIS A 44 7.38 7.12 -10.30
N LEU A 45 6.72 6.00 -10.57
CA LEU A 45 6.93 5.27 -11.84
C LEU A 45 6.41 6.07 -13.03
N PHE A 46 5.28 6.75 -12.85
CA PHE A 46 4.66 7.60 -13.86
C PHE A 46 5.54 8.81 -14.18
N GLU A 47 6.12 9.46 -13.18
CA GLU A 47 7.06 10.58 -13.36
C GLU A 47 8.30 10.18 -14.18
N ILE A 48 8.79 8.95 -14.00
CA ILE A 48 9.96 8.45 -14.74
C ILE A 48 9.60 8.02 -16.15
N HIS A 49 8.42 7.45 -16.35
CA HIS A 49 7.96 7.05 -17.68
C HIS A 49 7.68 8.26 -18.59
N ASN A 50 7.26 9.39 -18.02
CA ASN A 50 6.99 10.64 -18.75
C ASN A 50 8.20 11.57 -18.92
N LYS A 51 9.41 11.12 -18.56
CA LYS A 51 10.69 11.82 -18.83
C LYS A 51 11.45 11.10 -19.94
#